data_AF-A0A1F8X8T3-F1
#
_entry.id   AF-A0A1F8X8T3-F1
#
_cell.length_a   1.000
_cell.length_b   1.000
_cell.length_c   1.000
_cell.angle_alpha   90.00
_cell.angle_beta   90.00
_cell.angle_gamma   90.00
#
_symmetry.space_group_name_H-M   'P 1'
#
loop_
_entity.id
_entity.type
_entity.pdbx_description
1 polymer ?
#
loop_
_entity_poly.entity_id
_entity_poly.type
_entity_poly.pdbx_seq_one_letter_code
_entity_poly.pdbx_strand_id
1 'polypeptide(L)'
;MSFIDFAIVVGIVVAMIIVYKYADRWVKKMDPATVKKLNWAGFIIGVVGGILWYLFAIGIFMIITLVGVVVYFIFYGYDKVEEEQKDDRT
;
A
#
# COMPACT_ATOMS: atom_id res chain seq x y z
N MET A 1 -21.74 -7.99 14.19
CA MET A 1 -21.26 -6.64 13.84
C MET A 1 -22.41 -5.67 14.00
N SER A 2 -22.17 -4.54 14.66
CA SER A 2 -23.16 -3.45 14.69
C SER A 2 -23.20 -2.73 13.34
N PHE A 3 -24.28 -1.99 13.06
CA PHE A 3 -24.38 -1.15 11.86
C PHE A 3 -23.25 -0.11 11.78
N ILE A 4 -22.77 0.37 12.93
CA ILE A 4 -21.66 1.32 13.03
C ILE A 4 -20.36 0.65 12.59
N ASP A 5 -20.07 -0.58 13.06
CA ASP A 5 -18.88 -1.33 12.65
C ASP A 5 -18.87 -1.60 11.15
N PHE A 6 -20.03 -1.92 10.58
CA PHE A 6 -20.20 -2.12 9.14
C PHE A 6 -19.92 -0.84 8.35
N ALA A 7 -20.48 0.30 8.77
CA ALA A 7 -20.25 1.59 8.12
C ALA A 7 -18.77 2.02 8.20
N ILE A 8 -18.08 1.72 9.30
CA ILE A 8 -16.64 1.97 9.45
C ILE A 8 -15.84 1.13 8.45
N VAL A 9 -16.11 -0.17 8.35
CA VAL A 9 -15.41 -1.05 7.40
C VAL A 9 -15.65 -0.61 5.96
N VAL A 10 -16.90 -0.31 5.58
CA VAL A 10 -17.23 0.20 4.25
C VAL A 10 -16.55 1.54 3.99
N GLY A 11 -16.53 2.44 4.97
CA GLY A 11 -15.84 3.73 4.88
C GLY A 11 -14.34 3.57 4.62
N ILE A 12 -13.68 2.64 5.30
CA ILE A 12 -12.26 2.32 5.09
C ILE A 12 -12.04 1.78 3.67
N VAL A 13 -12.89 0.86 3.20
CA VAL A 13 -12.79 0.31 1.83
C VAL A 13 -12.95 1.41 0.79
N VAL A 14 -13.94 2.29 0.93
CA VAL A 14 -14.15 3.42 0.02
C VAL A 14 -12.95 4.38 0.05
N ALA A 15 -12.42 4.69 1.23
CA ALA A 15 -11.24 5.52 1.37
C ALA A 15 -10.02 4.89 0.68
N MET A 16 -9.82 3.57 0.81
CA MET A 16 -8.74 2.85 0.12
C MET A 16 -8.89 2.90 -1.40
N ILE A 17 -10.10 2.74 -1.94
CA ILE A 17 -10.37 2.85 -3.39
C ILE A 17 -10.03 4.25 -3.88
N ILE A 18 -10.42 5.28 -3.13
CA ILE A 18 -10.12 6.68 -3.47
C ILE A 18 -8.60 6.89 -3.47
N VAL A 19 -7.90 6.47 -2.42
CA VAL A 19 -6.44 6.60 -2.32
C VAL A 19 -5.78 5.89 -3.50
N TYR A 20 -6.18 4.67 -3.85
CA TYR A 20 -5.62 3.95 -4.98
C TYR A 20 -5.85 4.69 -6.31
N LYS A 21 -7.07 5.17 -6.56
CA LYS A 21 -7.43 5.89 -7.78
C LYS A 21 -6.68 7.22 -7.93
N TYR A 22 -6.47 7.95 -6.84
CA TYR A 22 -5.71 9.20 -6.88
C TYR A 22 -4.20 8.94 -6.92
N ALA A 23 -3.72 7.93 -6.20
CA ALA A 23 -2.32 7.54 -6.20
C ALA A 23 -1.87 7.18 -7.62
N ASP A 24 -2.66 6.42 -8.38
CA ASP A 24 -2.34 6.06 -9.77
C ASP A 24 -1.85 7.28 -10.58
N ARG A 25 -2.59 8.40 -10.58
CA ARG A 25 -2.20 9.63 -11.30
C ARG A 25 -0.91 10.28 -10.83
N TRP A 26 -0.57 10.12 -9.56
CA TRP A 26 0.65 10.69 -8.96
C TRP A 26 1.85 9.77 -9.18
N VAL A 27 1.66 8.47 -9.03
CA VAL A 27 2.69 7.46 -9.25
C VAL A 27 3.14 7.47 -10.72
N LYS A 28 2.24 7.67 -11.69
CA LYS A 28 2.61 7.81 -13.13
C LYS A 28 3.62 8.93 -13.41
N LYS A 29 3.71 9.92 -12.53
CA LYS A 29 4.56 11.10 -12.69
C LYS A 29 5.86 11.04 -11.90
N MET A 30 6.05 10.01 -11.07
CA MET A 30 7.26 9.85 -10.28
C MET A 30 8.35 9.15 -11.08
N ASP A 31 9.60 9.48 -10.73
CA ASP A 31 10.76 8.75 -11.22
C ASP A 31 10.66 7.27 -10.78
N PRO A 32 10.86 6.32 -11.70
CA PRO A 32 11.06 4.89 -11.42
C PRO A 32 11.83 4.56 -10.14
N ALA A 33 12.96 5.24 -9.93
CA ALA A 33 13.81 4.99 -8.77
C ALA A 33 13.12 5.37 -7.45
N THR A 34 12.22 6.36 -7.50
CA THR A 34 11.42 6.80 -6.35
C THR A 34 10.27 5.85 -6.10
N VAL A 35 9.58 5.38 -7.14
CA VAL A 35 8.52 4.36 -7.06
C VAL A 35 9.05 3.11 -6.37
N LYS A 36 10.20 2.60 -6.80
CA LYS A 36 10.82 1.40 -6.23
C LYS A 36 11.23 1.59 -4.76
N LYS A 37 11.78 2.76 -4.40
CA LYS A 37 12.10 3.09 -3.01
C LYS A 37 10.87 3.15 -2.12
N LEU A 38 9.79 3.78 -2.58
CA LEU A 38 8.53 3.87 -1.84
C LEU A 38 7.83 2.52 -1.72
N ASN A 39 7.91 1.68 -2.76
CA ASN A 39 7.44 0.30 -2.73
C ASN A 39 8.16 -0.48 -1.61
N TRP A 40 9.49 -0.43 -1.60
CA TRP A 40 10.31 -1.08 -0.57
C TRP A 40 10.07 -0.51 0.83
N ALA A 41 9.89 0.81 0.95
CA ALA A 41 9.54 1.44 2.23
C ALA A 41 8.18 0.94 2.74
N GLY A 42 7.17 0.87 1.87
CA GLY A 42 5.86 0.30 2.18
C GLY A 42 5.96 -1.16 2.65
N PHE A 43 6.78 -1.96 1.96
CA PHE A 43 7.05 -3.35 2.35
C PHE A 43 7.68 -3.44 3.74
N ILE A 44 8.75 -2.68 4.02
CA ILE A 44 9.41 -2.67 5.33
C ILE A 44 8.43 -2.25 6.42
N ILE A 45 7.66 -1.18 6.20
CA ILE A 45 6.67 -0.68 7.17
C ILE A 45 5.60 -1.74 7.42
N GLY A 46 5.12 -2.42 6.38
CA GLY A 46 4.16 -3.52 6.49
C GLY A 46 4.70 -4.69 7.31
N VAL A 47 5.91 -5.15 7.00
CA VAL A 47 6.55 -6.28 7.70
C VAL A 47 6.87 -5.94 9.15
N VAL A 48 7.49 -4.78 9.41
CA VAL A 48 7.81 -4.33 10.77
C VAL A 48 6.53 -4.11 11.57
N GLY A 49 5.52 -3.49 10.97
CA GLY A 49 4.19 -3.35 11.56
C GLY A 49 3.59 -4.70 11.94
N GLY A 50 3.68 -5.69 11.05
CA GLY A 50 3.14 -7.03 11.28
C GLY A 50 3.87 -7.77 12.40
N ILE A 51 5.20 -7.66 12.46
CA ILE A 51 6.02 -8.21 13.55
C ILE A 51 5.65 -7.55 14.88
N LEU A 52 5.54 -6.23 14.92
CA LEU A 52 5.15 -5.50 16.14
C LEU A 52 3.72 -5.84 16.56
N TRP A 53 2.82 -6.02 15.60
CA TRP A 53 1.45 -6.43 15.89
C TRP A 53 1.41 -7.84 16.49
N TYR A 54 2.19 -8.77 15.93
CA TYR A 54 2.31 -10.14 16.45
C TYR A 54 2.85 -10.17 17.89
N LEU A 55 3.87 -9.36 18.19
CA LEU A 55 4.52 -9.34 19.50
C LEU A 55 3.69 -8.64 20.59
N PHE A 56 3.01 -7.55 20.26
CA PHE A 56 2.36 -6.69 21.25
C PHE A 56 0.83 -6.72 21.22
N ALA A 57 0.21 -7.29 20.18
CA ALA A 57 -1.24 -7.36 19.98
C ALA A 57 -1.98 -6.00 20.05
N ILE A 58 -1.26 -4.88 19.88
CA ILE A 58 -1.83 -3.53 19.92
C ILE A 58 -2.44 -3.20 18.56
N GLY A 59 -3.70 -2.74 18.55
CA GLY A 59 -4.45 -2.41 17.34
C GLY A 59 -3.79 -1.35 16.46
N ILE A 60 -2.92 -0.48 17.01
CA ILE A 60 -2.20 0.52 16.22
C ILE A 60 -1.18 -0.13 15.26
N PHE A 61 -0.55 -1.23 15.66
CA PHE A 61 0.39 -1.94 14.80
C PHE A 61 -0.34 -2.66 13.66
N MET A 62 -1.57 -3.12 13.87
CA MET A 62 -2.44 -3.63 12.81
C MET A 62 -2.70 -2.55 11.76
N ILE A 63 -3.01 -1.32 12.18
CA ILE A 63 -3.23 -0.18 11.26
C ILE A 63 -1.95 0.14 10.49
N ILE A 64 -0.79 0.19 11.16
CA ILE A 64 0.51 0.42 10.52
C ILE A 64 0.81 -0.65 9.47
N THR A 65 0.55 -1.92 9.80
CA THR A 65 0.69 -3.05 8.87
C THR A 65 -0.18 -2.84 7.64
N LEU A 66 -1.45 -2.50 7.85
CA LEU A 66 -2.44 -2.36 6.79
C LEU A 66 -2.08 -1.19 5.86
N VAL A 67 -1.64 -0.05 6.42
CA VAL A 67 -1.13 1.08 5.64
C VAL A 67 0.11 0.69 4.83
N GLY A 68 1.09 0.00 5.44
CA GLY A 68 2.30 -0.45 4.76
C GLY A 68 2.00 -1.38 3.59
N VAL A 69 1.11 -2.35 3.77
CA VAL A 69 0.65 -3.26 2.73
C VAL A 69 -0.06 -2.50 1.60
N VAL A 70 -0.94 -1.55 1.93
CA VAL A 70 -1.65 -0.74 0.92
C VAL A 70 -0.67 0.08 0.09
N VAL A 71 0.29 0.73 0.74
CA VAL A 71 1.36 1.49 0.06
C VAL A 71 2.15 0.56 -0.85
N TYR A 72 2.60 -0.59 -0.35
CA TYR A 72 3.30 -1.60 -1.16
C TYR A 72 2.50 -1.97 -2.41
N PHE A 73 1.23 -2.33 -2.28
CA PHE A 73 0.40 -2.72 -3.43
C PHE A 73 0.19 -1.58 -4.44
N ILE A 74 0.05 -0.34 -3.98
CA ILE A 74 -0.06 0.83 -4.86
C ILE A 74 1.16 0.97 -5.76
N PHE A 75 2.36 0.82 -5.20
CA PHE A 75 3.60 0.99 -5.96
C PHE A 75 4.06 -0.29 -6.68
N TYR A 76 3.67 -1.48 -6.20
CA TYR A 76 4.02 -2.78 -6.79
C TYR A 76 3.52 -2.94 -8.24
N GLY A 77 2.26 -2.57 -8.50
CA GLY A 77 1.70 -2.64 -9.86
C GLY A 77 2.42 -1.71 -10.84
N TYR A 78 3.07 -0.67 -10.33
CA TYR A 78 3.79 0.31 -11.13
C TYR A 78 5.23 -0.12 -11.45
N ASP A 79 5.93 -0.67 -10.46
CA ASP A 79 7.27 -1.26 -10.62
C ASP A 79 7.24 -2.38 -11.69
N LYS A 80 6.21 -3.23 -11.66
CA LYS A 80 6.06 -4.35 -12.61
C LYS A 80 5.83 -3.89 -14.06
N VAL A 81 4.95 -2.91 -14.28
CA VAL A 81 4.62 -2.41 -15.62
C VAL A 81 5.83 -1.72 -16.27
N GLU A 82 6.69 -1.08 -15.48
CA GLU A 82 7.92 -0.49 -16.01
C GLU A 82 9.00 -1.53 -16.32
N GLU A 83 9.16 -2.55 -15.46
CA GLU A 83 10.08 -3.67 -15.73
C GLU A 83 9.68 -4.40 -17.03
N GLU A 84 8.38 -4.66 -17.25
CA GLU A 84 7.87 -5.24 -18.50
C GLU A 84 8.14 -4.35 -19.74
N GLN A 85 8.01 -3.02 -19.62
CA GLN A 85 8.29 -2.10 -20.74
C GLN A 85 9.78 -1.96 -21.08
N LYS A 86 10.69 -2.23 -20.13
CA LYS A 86 12.14 -2.24 -20.41
C LYS A 86 12.58 -3.51 -21.10
N ASP A 87 12.00 -4.66 -20.74
CA ASP A 87 12.35 -5.97 -21.29
C ASP A 87 11.95 -6.09 -22.77
N ASP A 88 10.79 -5.54 -23.16
CA ASP A 88 10.30 -5.53 -24.56
C ASP A 88 11.13 -4.66 -25.53
N ARG A 89 12.07 -3.84 -25.03
CA ARG A 89 12.92 -2.94 -25.84
C ARG A 89 14.37 -3.41 -25.99
N THR A 90 14.72 -4.54 -25.39
CA THR A 90 16.04 -5.19 -25.47
C THR A 90 16.02 -6.41 -26.36
#